data_AF-A0A6C0FDR9-F1
#
_entry.id   AF-A0A6C0FDR9-F1
#
_cell.length_a   1.000
_cell.length_b   1.000
_cell.length_c   1.000
_cell.angle_alpha   90.00
_cell.angle_beta   90.00
_cell.angle_gamma   90.00
#
_symmetry.space_group_name_H-M   'P 1'
#
loop_
_entity.id
_entity.type
_entity.pdbx_description
1 polymer ?
#
loop_
_entity_poly.entity_id
_entity_poly.type
_entity_poly.pdbx_seq_one_letter_code
_entity_poly.pdbx_strand_id
1 'polypeptide(L)'
;MSKDSTIEKCNFCFLAEELDSEKIEYWSKKRDNYSPYPKMVSCDENYSLKNEELKELEPELGENPLNLQLTLGEEHSNKHIYYWATNESTNIHEILPPGSAYGEYENHGLKKCDDEGDVTLVFNTPQPYKEGKKTHPRHVHYILEDDNKVWRPLKTIRVICTISIDNLDERIKMKDTMVINALPTEYFAKERIPNSVNLPVKELDKLTTKSVERRVLKFLKSSLKKYPKLEELVNDKKIELYDIPIITYCAHSKCDASEKLIHALYSCGINNVLEWKEGMEGWNKKRSFFGDDSAEDASDIEEDQGPAEPEPQVVSESEEDDEDESDDEGGDGGDDEGDDLFEDEDDILEETESSDEDDFIEIIHDGVEYFYSGDTLYDSYMEPIGKVKVVDDKIIDMDEKVQAYHDEMKEKSEKETIKPKPKPKKDKVEYKSDEFTEELLSEHVGGKGGLKSIVQKIAEREKGSYNFGELKNMKKSELVKIALVCQGKKKYKNTKTDYEYKTESEIEKMNANELRELLNQMIEREPGTFKYTESSWSKPKLIDFILTCHGSSKPRDLGVKVFVGGGWTL
;
A
#
# COMPACT_ATOMS: atom_id res chain seq x y z
N MET A 1 5.40 4.46 -19.29
CA MET A 1 5.64 3.00 -19.33
C MET A 1 5.23 2.51 -20.72
N SER A 2 6.02 1.64 -21.34
CA SER A 2 5.72 1.10 -22.67
C SER A 2 4.50 0.19 -22.57
N LYS A 3 3.57 0.25 -23.54
CA LYS A 3 2.63 -0.86 -23.76
C LYS A 3 3.47 -2.11 -24.02
N ASP A 4 3.22 -3.16 -23.25
CA ASP A 4 3.84 -4.45 -23.50
C ASP A 4 3.22 -5.03 -24.77
N SER A 5 4.05 -5.47 -25.72
CA SER A 5 3.59 -6.05 -26.99
C SER A 5 2.77 -7.32 -26.81
N THR A 6 2.80 -7.92 -25.60
CA THR A 6 2.09 -9.15 -25.26
C THR A 6 0.58 -8.92 -25.07
N ILE A 7 0.14 -7.70 -24.76
CA ILE A 7 -1.26 -7.40 -24.43
C ILE A 7 -1.85 -6.50 -25.53
N GLU A 8 -2.58 -7.11 -26.47
CA GLU A 8 -3.15 -6.38 -27.62
C GLU A 8 -4.53 -5.77 -27.33
N LYS A 9 -5.45 -6.54 -26.73
CA LYS A 9 -6.83 -6.11 -26.43
C LYS A 9 -7.16 -6.22 -24.95
N CYS A 10 -6.39 -5.52 -24.13
CA CYS A 10 -6.88 -5.05 -22.84
C CYS A 10 -6.34 -3.64 -22.60
N ASN A 11 -7.22 -2.65 -22.72
CA ASN A 11 -6.83 -1.25 -22.59
C ASN A 11 -6.31 -0.89 -21.18
N PHE A 12 -6.52 -1.77 -20.19
CA PHE A 12 -6.22 -1.51 -18.78
C PHE A 12 -5.59 -2.71 -18.05
N CYS A 13 -4.84 -3.54 -18.78
CA CYS A 13 -4.08 -4.64 -18.21
C CYS A 13 -2.57 -4.36 -18.31
N PHE A 14 -1.83 -4.77 -17.29
CA PHE A 14 -0.40 -4.56 -17.20
C PHE A 14 0.28 -5.82 -16.68
N LEU A 15 1.43 -6.17 -17.25
CA LEU A 15 2.28 -7.17 -16.62
C LEU A 15 2.64 -6.71 -15.20
N ALA A 16 2.51 -7.64 -14.26
CA ALA A 16 2.80 -7.42 -12.86
C ALA A 16 3.91 -8.37 -12.43
N GLU A 17 5.10 -8.19 -13.00
CA GLU A 17 6.28 -9.04 -12.74
C GLU A 17 6.61 -9.11 -11.24
N GLU A 18 6.27 -8.06 -10.47
CA GLU A 18 6.43 -8.07 -9.01
C GLU A 18 5.54 -9.09 -8.28
N LEU A 19 4.55 -9.67 -8.97
CA LEU A 19 3.63 -10.70 -8.49
C LEU A 19 3.97 -12.10 -9.03
N ASP A 20 5.00 -12.27 -9.87
CA ASP A 20 5.41 -13.56 -10.46
C ASP A 20 6.20 -14.45 -9.49
N SER A 21 5.78 -14.47 -8.23
CA SER A 21 6.47 -15.18 -7.16
C SER A 21 6.15 -16.68 -7.17
N GLU A 22 7.15 -17.52 -7.43
CA GLU A 22 7.02 -18.98 -7.25
C GLU A 22 7.17 -19.45 -5.79
N LYS A 23 7.16 -18.50 -4.84
CA LYS A 23 7.16 -18.83 -3.42
C LYS A 23 5.82 -19.45 -3.05
N ILE A 24 5.87 -20.65 -2.50
CA ILE A 24 4.67 -21.31 -1.97
C ILE A 24 4.25 -20.60 -0.69
N GLU A 25 3.13 -19.87 -0.78
CA GLU A 25 2.60 -19.12 0.35
C GLU A 25 2.06 -20.02 1.46
N TYR A 26 2.13 -19.51 2.69
CA TYR A 26 1.77 -20.28 3.89
C TYR A 26 0.30 -20.73 3.89
N TRP A 27 -0.60 -19.91 3.35
CA TRP A 27 -2.02 -20.25 3.22
C TRP A 27 -2.24 -21.41 2.24
N SER A 28 -1.45 -21.49 1.16
CA SER A 28 -1.51 -22.58 0.17
C SER A 28 -1.08 -23.91 0.82
N LYS A 29 -0.01 -23.87 1.62
CA LYS A 29 0.46 -25.04 2.39
C LYS A 29 -0.57 -25.53 3.41
N LYS A 30 -1.32 -24.62 4.04
CA LYS A 30 -2.41 -24.96 4.96
C LYS A 30 -3.57 -25.71 4.29
N ARG A 31 -3.66 -25.65 2.96
CA ARG A 31 -4.63 -26.39 2.15
C ARG A 31 -4.02 -27.59 1.43
N ASP A 32 -2.90 -28.10 1.95
CA ASP A 32 -2.14 -29.21 1.37
C ASP A 32 -1.73 -28.97 -0.09
N ASN A 33 -1.50 -27.70 -0.46
CA ASN A 33 -0.90 -27.34 -1.73
C ASN A 33 0.55 -26.87 -1.51
N TYR A 34 1.49 -27.71 -1.97
CA TYR A 34 2.92 -27.47 -1.88
C TYR A 34 3.51 -27.03 -3.22
N SER A 35 2.68 -26.44 -4.07
CA SER A 35 3.03 -25.86 -5.37
C SER A 35 2.68 -24.37 -5.37
N PRO A 36 3.42 -23.52 -6.10
CA PRO A 36 2.98 -22.15 -6.38
C PRO A 36 1.76 -22.13 -7.32
N TYR A 37 1.45 -23.25 -7.98
CA TYR A 37 0.32 -23.40 -8.88
C TYR A 37 -0.89 -23.98 -8.18
N PRO A 38 -2.10 -23.82 -8.75
CA PRO A 38 -3.28 -24.52 -8.26
C PRO A 38 -3.04 -26.04 -8.21
N LYS A 39 -3.58 -26.69 -7.17
CA LYS A 39 -3.36 -28.12 -6.91
C LYS A 39 -3.75 -29.00 -8.10
N MET A 40 -4.80 -28.64 -8.83
CA MET A 40 -5.26 -29.35 -10.04
C MET A 40 -4.19 -29.44 -11.12
N VAL A 41 -3.41 -28.39 -11.35
CA VAL A 41 -2.32 -28.38 -12.35
C VAL A 41 -1.24 -29.41 -12.00
N SER A 42 -1.01 -29.63 -10.70
CA SER A 42 0.06 -30.51 -10.21
C SER A 42 -0.40 -31.95 -9.99
N CYS A 43 -1.70 -32.20 -9.81
CA CYS A 43 -2.21 -33.48 -9.32
C CYS A 43 -3.32 -34.11 -10.17
N ASP A 44 -3.92 -33.37 -11.10
CA ASP A 44 -5.02 -33.86 -11.95
C ASP A 44 -4.53 -34.09 -13.39
N GLU A 45 -4.73 -35.31 -13.89
CA GLU A 45 -4.32 -35.72 -15.24
C GLU A 45 -5.04 -34.91 -16.34
N ASN A 46 -6.20 -34.33 -16.04
CA ASN A 46 -6.93 -33.44 -16.96
C ASN A 46 -6.22 -32.10 -17.20
N TYR A 47 -5.21 -31.77 -16.41
CA TYR A 47 -4.39 -30.54 -16.55
C TYR A 47 -2.92 -30.86 -16.86
N SER A 48 -2.60 -32.15 -17.06
CA SER A 48 -1.24 -32.57 -17.37
C SER A 48 -0.93 -32.38 -18.85
N LEU A 49 0.14 -31.66 -19.18
CA LEU A 49 0.62 -31.50 -20.57
C LEU A 49 1.08 -32.81 -21.23
N LYS A 50 1.18 -33.90 -20.46
CA LYS A 50 1.42 -35.25 -20.98
C LYS A 50 0.16 -35.95 -21.47
N ASN A 51 -1.01 -35.40 -21.18
CA ASN A 51 -2.28 -35.88 -21.68
C ASN A 51 -2.46 -35.43 -23.14
N GLU A 52 -2.54 -36.39 -24.06
CA GLU A 52 -2.69 -36.10 -25.49
C GLU A 52 -4.09 -35.58 -25.85
N GLU A 53 -5.08 -35.80 -24.98
CA GLU A 53 -6.48 -35.37 -25.16
C GLU A 53 -6.86 -34.23 -24.21
N LEU A 54 -5.93 -33.30 -23.97
CA LEU A 54 -6.18 -32.14 -23.13
C LEU A 54 -7.34 -31.30 -23.68
N LYS A 55 -8.38 -31.11 -22.87
CA LYS A 55 -9.59 -30.37 -23.27
C LYS A 55 -9.50 -28.93 -22.79
N GLU A 56 -9.94 -28.02 -23.64
CA GLU A 56 -10.13 -26.64 -23.22
C GLU A 56 -11.23 -26.54 -22.15
N LEU A 57 -11.02 -25.63 -21.22
CA LEU A 57 -11.90 -25.36 -20.09
C LEU A 57 -12.06 -23.85 -19.92
N GLU A 58 -13.26 -23.44 -19.55
CA GLU A 58 -13.60 -22.07 -19.15
C GLU A 58 -14.36 -22.13 -17.82
N PRO A 59 -14.28 -21.08 -17.01
CA PRO A 59 -15.02 -21.02 -15.76
C PRO A 59 -16.52 -20.82 -16.03
N GLU A 60 -17.35 -21.14 -15.06
CA GLU A 60 -18.76 -20.71 -15.11
C GLU A 60 -18.82 -19.18 -15.04
N LEU A 61 -19.31 -18.55 -16.11
CA LEU A 61 -19.28 -17.09 -16.25
C LEU A 61 -20.49 -16.45 -15.56
N GLY A 62 -20.21 -15.40 -14.80
CA GLY A 62 -21.20 -14.52 -14.18
C GLY A 62 -21.73 -13.47 -15.14
N GLU A 63 -22.28 -12.40 -14.57
CA GLU A 63 -22.94 -11.33 -15.34
C GLU A 63 -21.95 -10.46 -16.13
N ASN A 64 -20.72 -10.30 -15.63
CA ASN A 64 -19.73 -9.38 -16.20
C ASN A 64 -18.35 -10.05 -16.37
N PRO A 65 -18.22 -11.02 -17.29
CA PRO A 65 -16.94 -11.66 -17.57
C PRO A 65 -15.98 -10.70 -18.29
N LEU A 66 -14.69 -10.89 -18.04
CA LEU A 66 -13.60 -10.17 -18.67
C LEU A 66 -12.96 -11.02 -19.76
N ASN A 67 -12.61 -10.36 -20.87
CA ASN A 67 -11.89 -10.97 -21.98
C ASN A 67 -10.52 -10.31 -22.08
N LEU A 68 -9.45 -11.10 -21.98
CA LEU A 68 -8.07 -10.65 -22.09
C LEU A 68 -7.41 -11.33 -23.29
N GLN A 69 -7.14 -10.58 -24.35
CA GLN A 69 -6.36 -11.08 -25.48
C GLN A 69 -4.86 -10.95 -25.20
N LEU A 70 -4.15 -12.06 -25.34
CA LEU A 70 -2.71 -12.15 -25.29
C LEU A 70 -2.15 -12.53 -26.64
N THR A 71 -1.04 -11.89 -27.01
CA THR A 71 -0.23 -12.19 -28.20
C THR A 71 1.14 -12.64 -27.74
N LEU A 72 1.34 -13.96 -27.72
CA LEU A 72 2.53 -14.57 -27.14
C LEU A 72 3.63 -14.83 -28.18
N GLY A 73 3.32 -14.70 -29.47
CA GLY A 73 4.24 -14.91 -30.58
C GLY A 73 4.25 -16.34 -31.10
N GLU A 74 4.71 -16.52 -32.35
CA GLU A 74 4.71 -17.79 -33.07
C GLU A 74 5.46 -18.92 -32.32
N GLU A 75 6.41 -18.58 -31.44
CA GLU A 75 7.08 -19.58 -30.59
C GLU A 75 6.14 -20.26 -29.58
N HIS A 76 4.96 -19.68 -29.35
CA HIS A 76 3.89 -20.20 -28.52
C HIS A 76 2.71 -20.73 -29.33
N SER A 77 2.86 -20.83 -30.66
CA SER A 77 1.89 -21.44 -31.56
C SER A 77 1.45 -22.83 -31.09
N ASN A 78 0.14 -23.06 -31.04
CA ASN A 78 -0.46 -24.33 -30.65
C ASN A 78 -0.07 -24.85 -29.24
N LYS A 79 0.46 -23.98 -28.37
CA LYS A 79 0.80 -24.34 -26.97
C LYS A 79 -0.37 -24.07 -26.04
N HIS A 80 -0.46 -24.83 -24.96
CA HIS A 80 -1.50 -24.64 -23.96
C HIS A 80 -1.13 -23.53 -22.96
N ILE A 81 -2.15 -22.84 -22.49
CA ILE A 81 -2.11 -21.85 -21.42
C ILE A 81 -3.14 -22.24 -20.36
N TYR A 82 -2.72 -22.27 -19.11
CA TYR A 82 -3.62 -22.40 -17.96
C TYR A 82 -3.61 -21.07 -17.21
N TYR A 83 -4.78 -20.57 -16.85
CA TYR A 83 -4.94 -19.29 -16.15
C TYR A 83 -5.94 -19.41 -15.00
N TRP A 84 -5.77 -18.60 -13.97
CA TRP A 84 -6.66 -18.55 -12.82
C TRP A 84 -6.65 -17.16 -12.18
N ALA A 85 -7.77 -16.77 -11.60
CA ALA A 85 -7.93 -15.53 -10.86
C ALA A 85 -8.76 -15.76 -9.59
N THR A 86 -8.87 -14.75 -8.74
CA THR A 86 -9.80 -14.81 -7.61
C THR A 86 -11.25 -14.77 -8.09
N ASN A 87 -12.15 -15.29 -7.28
CA ASN A 87 -13.59 -15.23 -7.54
C ASN A 87 -14.10 -13.78 -7.44
N GLU A 88 -15.31 -13.54 -7.94
CA GLU A 88 -15.98 -12.24 -7.78
C GLU A 88 -16.24 -11.94 -6.30
N SER A 89 -16.18 -10.65 -5.94
CA SER A 89 -16.52 -10.21 -4.59
C SER A 89 -18.04 -10.20 -4.42
N THR A 90 -18.53 -10.81 -3.35
CA THR A 90 -19.94 -10.75 -2.93
C THR A 90 -20.22 -9.56 -2.02
N ASN A 91 -19.16 -8.96 -1.44
CA ASN A 91 -19.25 -7.84 -0.50
C ASN A 91 -18.10 -6.84 -0.76
N ILE A 92 -18.45 -5.66 -1.25
CA ILE A 92 -17.48 -4.59 -1.59
C ILE A 92 -16.77 -3.96 -0.39
N HIS A 93 -17.29 -4.17 0.82
CA HIS A 93 -16.75 -3.65 2.09
C HIS A 93 -15.82 -4.64 2.78
N GLU A 94 -15.62 -5.81 2.18
CA GLU A 94 -14.78 -6.88 2.75
C GLU A 94 -13.69 -7.27 1.76
N ILE A 95 -12.45 -7.35 2.25
CA ILE A 95 -11.32 -7.87 1.50
C ILE A 95 -10.97 -9.24 2.07
N LEU A 96 -11.27 -10.28 1.29
CA LEU A 96 -11.05 -11.65 1.70
C LEU A 96 -9.55 -12.00 1.78
N PRO A 97 -9.16 -12.94 2.65
CA PRO A 97 -7.83 -13.55 2.58
C PRO A 97 -7.70 -14.41 1.31
N PRO A 98 -6.48 -14.69 0.83
CA PRO A 98 -6.24 -15.35 -0.46
C PRO A 98 -6.95 -16.71 -0.58
N GLY A 99 -6.97 -17.52 0.49
CA GLY A 99 -7.67 -18.82 0.45
C GLY A 99 -9.17 -18.66 0.17
N SER A 100 -9.84 -17.70 0.82
CA SER A 100 -11.27 -17.48 0.58
C SER A 100 -11.52 -16.79 -0.76
N ALA A 101 -10.65 -15.87 -1.16
CA ALA A 101 -10.76 -15.15 -2.43
C ALA A 101 -10.57 -16.06 -3.65
N TYR A 102 -9.65 -17.02 -3.59
CA TYR A 102 -9.43 -18.00 -4.65
C TYR A 102 -10.40 -19.19 -4.60
N GLY A 103 -11.08 -19.43 -3.46
CA GLY A 103 -11.97 -20.57 -3.31
C GLY A 103 -11.27 -21.90 -3.61
N GLU A 104 -11.90 -22.72 -4.43
CA GLU A 104 -11.34 -23.95 -5.02
C GLU A 104 -10.82 -23.72 -6.45
N TYR A 105 -10.45 -22.48 -6.77
CA TYR A 105 -10.01 -21.99 -8.07
C TYR A 105 -11.09 -22.04 -9.14
N GLU A 106 -12.34 -21.73 -8.80
CA GLU A 106 -13.49 -21.80 -9.72
C GLU A 106 -13.36 -20.85 -10.93
N ASN A 107 -12.62 -19.75 -10.76
CA ASN A 107 -12.36 -18.76 -11.80
C ASN A 107 -11.06 -19.07 -12.56
N HIS A 108 -11.01 -20.22 -13.25
CA HIS A 108 -9.87 -20.69 -14.03
C HIS A 108 -10.25 -21.14 -15.43
N GLY A 109 -9.24 -21.28 -16.30
CA GLY A 109 -9.42 -21.87 -17.61
C GLY A 109 -8.15 -22.49 -18.16
N LEU A 110 -8.34 -23.29 -19.21
CA LEU A 110 -7.30 -23.98 -19.95
C LEU A 110 -7.59 -23.79 -21.44
N LYS A 111 -6.66 -23.15 -22.15
CA LYS A 111 -6.83 -22.80 -23.56
C LYS A 111 -5.63 -23.25 -24.36
N LYS A 112 -5.82 -23.40 -25.66
CA LYS A 112 -4.73 -23.58 -26.61
C LYS A 112 -4.58 -22.31 -27.43
N CYS A 113 -3.33 -21.86 -27.59
CA CYS A 113 -3.04 -20.73 -28.48
C CYS A 113 -3.28 -21.17 -29.93
N ASP A 114 -3.60 -20.21 -30.79
CA ASP A 114 -3.73 -20.45 -32.22
C ASP A 114 -2.37 -20.63 -32.90
N ASP A 115 -2.35 -20.63 -34.24
CA ASP A 115 -1.15 -20.80 -35.03
C ASP A 115 -0.19 -19.61 -34.98
N GLU A 116 -0.68 -18.42 -34.63
CA GLU A 116 0.11 -17.19 -34.45
C GLU A 116 0.61 -17.03 -33.00
N GLY A 117 0.12 -17.87 -32.07
CA GLY A 117 0.43 -17.78 -30.65
C GLY A 117 -0.47 -16.79 -29.90
N ASP A 118 -1.62 -16.47 -30.48
CA ASP A 118 -2.64 -15.64 -29.87
C ASP A 118 -3.61 -16.49 -29.05
N VAL A 119 -4.15 -15.89 -27.98
CA VAL A 119 -5.16 -16.54 -27.13
C VAL A 119 -6.04 -15.51 -26.44
N THR A 120 -7.32 -15.83 -26.25
CA THR A 120 -8.24 -15.03 -25.43
C THR A 120 -8.55 -15.77 -24.14
N LEU A 121 -8.25 -15.14 -23.01
CA LEU A 121 -8.60 -15.63 -21.68
C LEU A 121 -9.94 -15.03 -21.27
N VAL A 122 -10.87 -15.89 -20.83
CA VAL A 122 -12.21 -15.50 -20.38
C VAL A 122 -12.36 -15.90 -18.90
N PHE A 123 -12.63 -14.93 -18.04
CA PHE A 123 -12.73 -15.14 -16.59
C PHE A 123 -13.64 -14.10 -15.94
N ASN A 124 -14.20 -14.40 -14.77
CA ASN A 124 -15.02 -13.46 -13.99
C ASN A 124 -14.18 -12.35 -13.36
N THR A 125 -14.81 -11.23 -13.00
CA THR A 125 -14.10 -10.04 -12.50
C THR A 125 -13.38 -10.33 -11.17
N PRO A 126 -12.03 -10.40 -11.15
CA PRO A 126 -11.32 -10.84 -9.95
C PRO A 126 -11.41 -9.80 -8.84
N GLN A 127 -11.53 -10.25 -7.59
CA GLN A 127 -11.51 -9.38 -6.41
C GLN A 127 -10.08 -9.13 -5.88
N PRO A 128 -9.81 -7.96 -5.28
CA PRO A 128 -8.62 -7.79 -4.46
C PRO A 128 -8.66 -8.75 -3.26
N TYR A 129 -7.50 -9.13 -2.75
CA TYR A 129 -7.41 -9.95 -1.54
C TYR A 129 -6.31 -9.44 -0.62
N LYS A 130 -6.39 -9.79 0.67
CA LYS A 130 -5.46 -9.32 1.70
C LYS A 130 -4.58 -10.43 2.22
N GLU A 131 -3.28 -10.24 2.12
CA GLU A 131 -2.27 -11.12 2.70
C GLU A 131 -1.49 -10.36 3.79
N GLY A 132 -1.78 -10.68 5.05
CA GLY A 132 -1.27 -9.92 6.19
C GLY A 132 -1.76 -8.47 6.16
N LYS A 133 -0.83 -7.51 6.05
CA LYS A 133 -1.16 -6.06 5.97
C LYS A 133 -1.18 -5.54 4.53
N LYS A 134 -0.97 -6.40 3.54
CA LYS A 134 -0.87 -6.00 2.14
C LYS A 134 -2.12 -6.45 1.40
N THR A 135 -2.84 -5.49 0.84
CA THR A 135 -3.91 -5.78 -0.12
C THR A 135 -3.30 -5.88 -1.51
N HIS A 136 -3.62 -6.94 -2.24
CA HIS A 136 -3.18 -7.16 -3.61
C HIS A 136 -4.22 -6.61 -4.59
N PRO A 137 -3.80 -5.98 -5.70
CA PRO A 137 -4.73 -5.50 -6.73
C PRO A 137 -5.39 -6.68 -7.44
N ARG A 138 -6.44 -6.40 -8.20
CA ARG A 138 -7.10 -7.37 -9.08
C ARG A 138 -6.13 -7.86 -10.15
N HIS A 139 -5.99 -9.17 -10.30
CA HIS A 139 -5.06 -9.78 -11.26
C HIS A 139 -5.50 -11.18 -11.68
N VAL A 140 -4.92 -11.64 -12.79
CA VAL A 140 -4.99 -13.01 -13.29
C VAL A 140 -3.58 -13.57 -13.38
N HIS A 141 -3.41 -14.81 -12.95
CA HIS A 141 -2.18 -15.57 -13.12
C HIS A 141 -2.31 -16.50 -14.32
N TYR A 142 -1.22 -16.78 -15.00
CA TYR A 142 -1.16 -17.78 -16.05
C TYR A 142 0.19 -18.48 -16.13
N ILE A 143 0.18 -19.69 -16.67
CA ILE A 143 1.34 -20.52 -16.97
C ILE A 143 1.23 -21.02 -18.41
N LEU A 144 2.36 -21.17 -19.08
CA LEU A 144 2.45 -21.54 -20.49
C LEU A 144 3.15 -22.86 -20.67
N GLU A 145 2.70 -23.67 -21.61
CA GLU A 145 3.44 -24.85 -22.05
C GLU A 145 4.80 -24.47 -22.67
N ASP A 146 5.83 -25.25 -22.37
CA ASP A 146 7.14 -25.21 -23.02
C ASP A 146 7.33 -26.37 -24.03
N ASP A 147 8.46 -26.36 -24.73
CA ASP A 147 8.77 -27.37 -25.75
C ASP A 147 8.95 -28.80 -25.18
N ASN A 148 9.15 -28.91 -23.86
CA ASN A 148 9.33 -30.18 -23.16
C ASN A 148 8.02 -30.71 -22.57
N LYS A 149 6.87 -30.11 -22.89
CA LYS A 149 5.56 -30.42 -22.28
C LYS A 149 5.56 -30.21 -20.77
N VAL A 150 6.16 -29.10 -20.32
CA VAL A 150 6.18 -28.65 -18.93
C VAL A 150 5.64 -27.23 -18.84
N TRP A 151 4.97 -26.92 -17.73
CA TRP A 151 4.51 -25.57 -17.44
C TRP A 151 5.70 -24.65 -17.14
N ARG A 152 5.79 -23.55 -17.88
CA ARG A 152 6.71 -22.43 -17.61
C ARG A 152 6.33 -21.72 -16.31
N PRO A 153 7.30 -21.01 -15.69
CA PRO A 153 7.04 -20.18 -14.54
C PRO A 153 5.81 -19.29 -14.70
N LEU A 154 5.09 -19.15 -13.59
CA LEU A 154 3.95 -18.28 -13.38
C LEU A 154 4.24 -16.86 -13.91
N LYS A 155 3.25 -16.29 -14.58
CA LYS A 155 3.19 -14.89 -14.98
C LYS A 155 1.89 -14.27 -14.49
N THR A 156 1.90 -12.97 -14.22
CA THR A 156 0.78 -12.26 -13.63
C THR A 156 0.44 -11.02 -14.43
N ILE A 157 -0.86 -10.82 -14.65
CA ILE A 157 -1.39 -9.64 -15.32
C ILE A 157 -2.32 -8.96 -14.35
N ARG A 158 -2.00 -7.71 -13.99
CA ARG A 158 -2.91 -6.85 -13.25
C ARG A 158 -4.03 -6.39 -14.17
N VAL A 159 -5.25 -6.39 -13.65
CA VAL A 159 -6.45 -6.08 -14.42
C VAL A 159 -7.19 -4.92 -13.75
N ILE A 160 -7.34 -3.80 -14.44
CA ILE A 160 -8.25 -2.73 -13.99
C ILE A 160 -9.66 -3.10 -14.46
N CYS A 161 -10.56 -3.25 -13.51
CA CYS A 161 -11.93 -3.69 -13.78
C CYS A 161 -12.85 -2.47 -13.88
N THR A 162 -13.78 -2.51 -14.84
CA THR A 162 -14.76 -1.45 -15.05
C THR A 162 -16.07 -1.73 -14.32
N ILE A 163 -16.82 -0.68 -14.01
CA ILE A 163 -18.18 -0.79 -13.45
C ILE A 163 -19.24 -0.46 -14.50
N SER A 164 -20.40 -1.12 -14.44
CA SER A 164 -21.58 -0.78 -15.26
C SER A 164 -22.25 0.51 -14.77
N ILE A 165 -23.12 1.10 -15.58
CA ILE A 165 -23.86 2.30 -15.16
C ILE A 165 -24.83 1.99 -14.02
N ASP A 166 -25.49 0.84 -14.06
CA ASP A 166 -26.49 0.46 -13.06
C ASP A 166 -25.82 0.25 -11.69
N ASN A 167 -24.69 -0.44 -11.68
CA ASN A 167 -23.90 -0.64 -10.46
C ASN A 167 -23.32 0.69 -9.94
N LEU A 168 -22.88 1.58 -10.83
CA LEU A 168 -22.44 2.92 -10.43
C LEU A 168 -23.57 3.73 -9.78
N ASP A 169 -24.78 3.66 -10.34
CA ASP A 169 -25.96 4.35 -9.81
C ASP A 169 -26.33 3.88 -8.42
N GLU A 170 -26.31 2.57 -8.20
CA GLU A 170 -26.50 1.98 -6.89
C GLU A 170 -25.45 2.50 -5.91
N ARG A 171 -24.17 2.49 -6.28
CA ARG A 171 -23.09 2.97 -5.40
C ARG A 171 -23.24 4.45 -5.05
N ILE A 172 -23.66 5.29 -6.00
CA ILE A 172 -23.92 6.72 -5.77
C ILE A 172 -25.09 6.93 -4.80
N LYS A 173 -26.16 6.14 -4.93
CA LYS A 173 -27.34 6.18 -4.05
C LYS A 173 -26.97 5.72 -2.63
N MET A 174 -26.26 4.61 -2.53
CA MET A 174 -25.86 4.00 -1.25
C MET A 174 -24.77 4.77 -0.52
N LYS A 175 -23.99 5.62 -1.24
CA LYS A 175 -22.85 6.37 -0.70
C LYS A 175 -21.87 5.49 0.07
N ASP A 176 -21.70 4.26 -0.39
CA ASP A 176 -20.90 3.23 0.25
C ASP A 176 -19.65 2.87 -0.55
N THR A 177 -19.35 3.68 -1.57
CA THR A 177 -18.18 3.60 -2.44
C THR A 177 -17.76 5.01 -2.78
N MET A 178 -16.48 5.34 -2.61
CA MET A 178 -15.98 6.68 -2.89
C MET A 178 -15.81 6.88 -4.41
N VAL A 179 -16.54 7.84 -4.98
CA VAL A 179 -16.46 8.17 -6.41
C VAL A 179 -15.51 9.35 -6.61
N ILE A 180 -14.40 9.14 -7.33
CA ILE A 180 -13.31 10.11 -7.49
C ILE A 180 -13.15 10.53 -8.96
N ASN A 181 -13.26 11.82 -9.21
CA ASN A 181 -12.97 12.45 -10.49
C ASN A 181 -11.47 12.80 -10.59
N ALA A 182 -10.81 12.35 -11.66
CA ALA A 182 -9.37 12.54 -11.89
C ALA A 182 -9.00 13.82 -12.67
N LEU A 183 -9.98 14.59 -13.17
CA LEU A 183 -9.76 15.78 -13.99
C LEU A 183 -9.35 17.00 -13.14
N PRO A 184 -8.80 18.06 -13.75
CA PRO A 184 -8.57 19.33 -13.08
C PRO A 184 -9.85 19.90 -12.46
N THR A 185 -9.69 20.63 -11.35
CA THR A 185 -10.79 21.16 -10.54
C THR A 185 -11.75 22.05 -11.35
N GLU A 186 -11.27 22.75 -12.37
CA GLU A 186 -12.11 23.58 -13.22
C GLU A 186 -13.13 22.77 -14.02
N TYR A 187 -12.78 21.56 -14.45
CA TYR A 187 -13.72 20.67 -15.15
C TYR A 187 -14.71 20.06 -14.16
N PHE A 188 -14.23 19.63 -12.99
CA PHE A 188 -15.09 19.08 -11.95
C PHE A 188 -16.12 20.08 -11.40
N ALA A 189 -15.74 21.35 -11.29
CA ALA A 189 -16.64 22.41 -10.83
C ALA A 189 -17.76 22.71 -11.83
N LYS A 190 -17.48 22.56 -13.14
CA LYS A 190 -18.49 22.72 -14.19
C LYS A 190 -19.48 21.57 -14.20
N GLU A 191 -18.96 20.35 -14.11
CA GLU A 191 -19.77 19.16 -14.23
C GLU A 191 -19.12 17.96 -13.53
N ARG A 192 -19.96 17.19 -12.83
CA ARG A 192 -19.50 16.02 -12.06
C ARG A 192 -20.63 15.04 -11.81
N ILE A 193 -20.24 13.79 -11.62
CA ILE A 193 -21.15 12.76 -11.09
C ILE A 193 -21.58 13.16 -9.67
N PRO A 194 -22.86 13.07 -9.29
CA PRO A 194 -23.34 13.43 -7.96
C PRO A 194 -22.56 12.73 -6.84
N ASN A 195 -22.41 13.42 -5.71
CA ASN A 195 -21.65 12.96 -4.52
C ASN A 195 -20.16 12.67 -4.73
N SER A 196 -19.64 12.74 -5.96
CA SER A 196 -18.22 12.52 -6.21
C SER A 196 -17.33 13.59 -5.59
N VAL A 197 -16.06 13.22 -5.40
CA VAL A 197 -14.96 14.06 -4.94
C VAL A 197 -13.91 14.19 -6.04
N ASN A 198 -13.02 15.18 -5.95
CA ASN A 198 -12.05 15.48 -7.01
C ASN A 198 -10.62 15.35 -6.50
N LEU A 199 -9.84 14.50 -7.17
CA LEU A 199 -8.40 14.39 -6.97
C LEU A 199 -7.72 14.51 -8.33
N PRO A 200 -7.37 15.74 -8.76
CA PRO A 200 -6.74 15.97 -10.05
C PRO A 200 -5.41 15.21 -10.17
N VAL A 201 -5.30 14.32 -11.16
CA VAL A 201 -4.09 13.49 -11.32
C VAL A 201 -2.84 14.33 -11.60
N LYS A 202 -3.00 15.49 -12.27
CA LYS A 202 -1.91 16.44 -12.55
C LYS A 202 -1.24 16.99 -11.29
N GLU A 203 -1.94 17.02 -10.17
CA GLU A 203 -1.37 17.45 -8.88
C GLU A 203 -0.45 16.38 -8.27
N LEU A 204 -0.52 15.14 -8.77
CA LEU A 204 0.28 14.01 -8.31
C LEU A 204 1.54 13.82 -9.17
N ASP A 205 1.52 14.22 -10.45
CA ASP A 205 2.61 13.98 -11.42
C ASP A 205 3.98 14.55 -11.00
N LYS A 206 3.99 15.61 -10.20
CA LYS A 206 5.22 16.30 -9.76
C LYS A 206 5.71 15.84 -8.38
N LEU A 207 4.99 14.94 -7.72
CA LEU A 207 5.27 14.53 -6.35
C LEU A 207 6.11 13.25 -6.31
N THR A 208 6.95 13.14 -5.29
CA THR A 208 7.60 11.87 -4.96
C THR A 208 6.56 10.84 -4.47
N THR A 209 6.86 9.54 -4.58
CA THR A 209 5.94 8.47 -4.15
C THR A 209 5.39 8.65 -2.73
N LYS A 210 6.24 9.09 -1.79
CA LYS A 210 5.81 9.36 -0.40
C LYS A 210 4.91 10.58 -0.26
N SER A 211 5.11 11.59 -1.10
CA SER A 211 4.27 12.78 -1.14
C SER A 211 2.93 12.49 -1.81
N VAL A 212 2.92 11.65 -2.85
CA VAL A 212 1.68 11.10 -3.43
C VAL A 212 0.89 10.35 -2.36
N GLU A 213 1.52 9.40 -1.66
CA GLU A 213 0.88 8.63 -0.59
C GLU A 213 0.27 9.52 0.50
N ARG A 214 1.04 10.48 1.03
CA ARG A 214 0.52 11.44 2.02
C ARG A 214 -0.66 12.27 1.49
N ARG A 215 -0.57 12.77 0.25
CA ARG A 215 -1.63 13.57 -0.37
C ARG A 215 -2.90 12.75 -0.59
N VAL A 216 -2.76 11.53 -1.11
CA VAL A 216 -3.87 10.58 -1.31
C VAL A 216 -4.53 10.25 0.01
N LEU A 217 -3.77 9.86 1.04
CA LEU A 217 -4.35 9.51 2.34
C LEU A 217 -5.04 10.69 3.02
N LYS A 218 -4.45 11.90 2.96
CA LYS A 218 -5.09 13.12 3.45
C LYS A 218 -6.40 13.39 2.72
N PHE A 219 -6.41 13.22 1.40
CA PHE A 219 -7.60 13.36 0.57
C PHE A 219 -8.69 12.33 0.90
N LEU A 220 -8.35 11.05 1.05
CA LEU A 220 -9.31 10.01 1.39
C LEU A 220 -9.95 10.29 2.75
N LYS A 221 -9.14 10.60 3.78
CA LYS A 221 -9.63 10.94 5.12
C LYS A 221 -10.58 12.14 5.11
N SER A 222 -10.23 13.22 4.42
CA SER A 222 -11.09 14.41 4.37
C SER A 222 -12.36 14.17 3.56
N SER A 223 -12.31 13.27 2.57
CA SER A 223 -13.44 12.92 1.71
C SER A 223 -14.44 11.97 2.36
N LEU A 224 -14.03 11.17 3.38
CA LEU A 224 -14.91 10.22 4.07
C LEU A 224 -16.17 10.87 4.63
N LYS A 225 -16.10 12.13 5.08
CA LYS A 225 -17.26 12.91 5.59
C LYS A 225 -18.44 13.01 4.61
N LYS A 226 -18.19 12.81 3.31
CA LYS A 226 -19.25 12.80 2.26
C LYS A 226 -19.89 11.42 2.06
N TYR A 227 -19.34 10.40 2.69
CA TYR A 227 -19.73 9.00 2.59
C TYR A 227 -19.96 8.41 3.99
N PRO A 228 -21.06 8.78 4.69
CA PRO A 228 -21.26 8.44 6.10
C PRO A 228 -21.16 6.94 6.39
N LYS A 229 -21.69 6.10 5.49
CA LYS A 229 -21.60 4.64 5.62
C LYS A 229 -20.15 4.14 5.56
N LEU A 230 -19.30 4.73 4.71
CA LEU A 230 -17.87 4.39 4.68
C LEU A 230 -17.13 4.95 5.90
N GLU A 231 -17.46 6.16 6.32
CA GLU A 231 -16.88 6.79 7.51
C GLU A 231 -17.14 5.95 8.76
N GLU A 232 -18.38 5.48 8.95
CA GLU A 232 -18.76 4.56 10.02
C GLU A 232 -17.95 3.26 9.97
N LEU A 233 -17.89 2.59 8.80
CA LEU A 233 -17.13 1.34 8.66
C LEU A 233 -15.64 1.51 8.98
N VAL A 234 -15.04 2.65 8.62
CA VAL A 234 -13.63 2.96 8.91
C VAL A 234 -13.43 3.25 10.39
N ASN A 235 -14.33 4.04 11.01
CA ASN A 235 -14.26 4.40 12.42
C ASN A 235 -14.45 3.18 13.32
N ASP A 236 -15.37 2.28 12.95
CA ASP A 236 -15.63 1.00 13.59
C ASP A 236 -14.51 -0.04 13.37
N LYS A 237 -13.49 0.31 12.57
CA LYS A 237 -12.39 -0.60 12.16
C LYS A 237 -12.88 -1.87 11.45
N LYS A 238 -14.09 -1.85 10.88
CA LYS A 238 -14.63 -2.92 10.02
C LYS A 238 -13.92 -2.95 8.67
N ILE A 239 -13.46 -1.79 8.19
CA ILE A 239 -12.63 -1.64 7.00
C ILE A 239 -11.44 -0.72 7.28
N GLU A 240 -10.28 -1.02 6.71
CA GLU A 240 -9.14 -0.12 6.77
C GLU A 240 -9.27 0.99 5.72
N LEU A 241 -8.70 2.17 5.99
CA LEU A 241 -8.71 3.30 5.04
C LEU A 241 -8.12 2.93 3.66
N TYR A 242 -7.13 2.03 3.63
CA TYR A 242 -6.49 1.57 2.38
C TYR A 242 -7.38 0.62 1.57
N ASP A 243 -8.39 0.03 2.21
CA ASP A 243 -9.23 -1.02 1.64
C ASP A 243 -10.63 -0.50 1.23
N ILE A 244 -10.91 0.78 1.46
CA ILE A 244 -12.21 1.37 1.08
C ILE A 244 -12.48 1.20 -0.43
N PRO A 245 -13.72 0.86 -0.81
CA PRO A 245 -14.07 0.76 -2.21
C PRO A 245 -14.05 2.14 -2.88
N ILE A 246 -13.35 2.22 -4.02
CA ILE A 246 -13.20 3.43 -4.82
C ILE A 246 -13.61 3.17 -6.27
N ILE A 247 -14.34 4.11 -6.86
CA ILE A 247 -14.59 4.18 -8.30
C ILE A 247 -13.94 5.46 -8.83
N THR A 248 -13.04 5.34 -9.79
CA THR A 248 -12.45 6.51 -10.47
C THR A 248 -13.12 6.76 -11.82
N TYR A 249 -13.16 8.02 -12.25
CA TYR A 249 -13.67 8.39 -13.56
C TYR A 249 -13.00 9.67 -14.10
N CYS A 250 -13.10 9.89 -15.41
CA CYS A 250 -12.62 11.12 -16.05
C CYS A 250 -13.60 11.60 -17.15
N ALA A 251 -13.10 12.23 -18.21
CA ALA A 251 -13.95 12.90 -19.20
C ALA A 251 -14.77 11.92 -20.07
N HIS A 252 -14.12 10.89 -20.61
CA HIS A 252 -14.70 9.95 -21.58
C HIS A 252 -13.82 8.69 -21.72
N SER A 253 -14.28 7.68 -22.47
CA SER A 253 -13.59 6.39 -22.64
C SER A 253 -12.15 6.46 -23.18
N LYS A 254 -11.81 7.50 -23.95
CA LYS A 254 -10.43 7.73 -24.46
C LYS A 254 -9.51 8.51 -23.51
N CYS A 255 -10.02 8.97 -22.36
CA CYS A 255 -9.23 9.74 -21.41
C CYS A 255 -8.49 8.79 -20.46
N ASP A 256 -7.23 9.11 -20.17
CA ASP A 256 -6.31 8.28 -19.39
C ASP A 256 -6.10 8.82 -17.96
N ALA A 257 -6.81 9.88 -17.57
CA ALA A 257 -6.61 10.52 -16.27
C ALA A 257 -7.08 9.62 -15.10
N SER A 258 -8.19 8.91 -15.26
CA SER A 258 -8.68 7.93 -14.28
C SER A 258 -7.71 6.77 -14.13
N GLU A 259 -7.20 6.24 -15.24
CA GLU A 259 -6.19 5.18 -15.25
C GLU A 259 -4.90 5.61 -14.53
N LYS A 260 -4.36 6.80 -14.84
CA LYS A 260 -3.20 7.35 -14.14
C LYS A 260 -3.46 7.52 -12.63
N LEU A 261 -4.67 7.94 -12.26
CA LEU A 261 -5.07 8.03 -10.86
C LEU A 261 -5.11 6.64 -10.20
N ILE A 262 -5.64 5.61 -10.88
CA ILE A 262 -5.62 4.23 -10.38
C ILE A 262 -4.18 3.77 -10.14
N HIS A 263 -3.25 4.06 -11.04
CA HIS A 263 -1.84 3.74 -10.83
C HIS A 263 -1.25 4.45 -9.60
N ALA A 264 -1.59 5.72 -9.39
CA ALA A 264 -1.19 6.45 -8.19
C ALA A 264 -1.76 5.77 -6.92
N LEU A 265 -3.05 5.41 -6.91
CA LEU A 265 -3.69 4.70 -5.80
C LEU A 265 -3.01 3.34 -5.52
N TYR A 266 -2.74 2.55 -6.56
CA TYR A 266 -2.02 1.28 -6.44
C TYR A 266 -0.61 1.45 -5.87
N SER A 267 0.10 2.52 -6.25
CA SER A 267 1.43 2.83 -5.70
C SER A 267 1.39 3.15 -4.20
N CYS A 268 0.23 3.58 -3.69
CA CYS A 268 -0.04 3.83 -2.28
C CYS A 268 -0.62 2.61 -1.55
N GLY A 269 -0.77 1.45 -2.21
CA GLY A 269 -1.37 0.25 -1.62
C GLY A 269 -2.90 0.25 -1.58
N ILE A 270 -3.55 1.25 -2.19
CA ILE A 270 -5.01 1.34 -2.28
C ILE A 270 -5.47 0.58 -3.51
N ASN A 271 -5.94 -0.65 -3.29
CA ASN A 271 -6.11 -1.65 -4.36
C ASN A 271 -7.57 -2.04 -4.63
N ASN A 272 -8.52 -1.65 -3.77
CA ASN A 272 -9.95 -1.86 -3.97
C ASN A 272 -10.56 -0.77 -4.89
N VAL A 273 -10.10 -0.74 -6.14
CA VAL A 273 -10.42 0.32 -7.10
C VAL A 273 -11.05 -0.26 -8.36
N LEU A 274 -12.12 0.40 -8.83
CA LEU A 274 -12.77 0.18 -10.12
C LEU A 274 -12.71 1.45 -10.98
N GLU A 275 -12.96 1.31 -12.29
CA GLU A 275 -13.04 2.44 -13.22
C GLU A 275 -14.45 2.57 -13.83
N TRP A 276 -15.04 3.75 -13.77
CA TRP A 276 -16.13 4.11 -14.66
C TRP A 276 -15.55 4.66 -15.97
N LYS A 277 -15.37 3.76 -16.95
CA LYS A 277 -14.57 4.05 -18.14
C LYS A 277 -15.20 5.08 -19.06
N GLU A 278 -16.53 5.04 -19.21
CA GLU A 278 -17.23 5.94 -20.13
C GLU A 278 -17.17 7.41 -19.69
N GLY A 279 -16.72 7.70 -18.47
CA GLY A 279 -16.50 9.06 -17.97
C GLY A 279 -17.78 9.90 -17.87
N MET A 280 -17.59 11.22 -17.79
CA MET A 280 -18.68 12.19 -17.79
C MET A 280 -19.51 12.14 -19.07
N GLU A 281 -18.88 11.96 -20.23
CA GLU A 281 -19.59 11.85 -21.51
C GLU A 281 -20.59 10.69 -21.50
N GLY A 282 -20.17 9.51 -21.04
CA GLY A 282 -21.06 8.37 -20.92
C GLY A 282 -22.12 8.53 -19.85
N TRP A 283 -21.77 9.14 -18.72
CA TRP A 283 -22.74 9.48 -17.68
C TRP A 283 -23.86 10.36 -18.26
N ASN A 284 -23.50 11.44 -18.96
CA ASN A 284 -24.47 12.38 -19.52
C ASN A 284 -25.33 11.74 -20.60
N LYS A 285 -24.73 11.02 -21.56
CA LYS A 285 -25.48 10.34 -22.63
C LYS A 285 -26.56 9.42 -22.06
N LYS A 286 -26.23 8.67 -21.00
CA LYS A 286 -27.17 7.74 -20.35
C LYS A 286 -28.24 8.44 -19.52
N ARG A 287 -28.10 9.73 -19.21
CA ARG A 287 -29.11 10.55 -18.52
C ARG A 287 -29.95 11.40 -19.45
N SER A 288 -29.38 11.86 -20.56
CA SER A 288 -30.12 12.55 -21.62
C SER A 288 -31.14 11.63 -22.30
N PHE A 289 -30.94 10.31 -22.27
CA PHE A 289 -31.90 9.34 -22.80
C PHE A 289 -33.14 9.10 -21.91
N PHE A 290 -33.13 9.57 -20.67
CA PHE A 290 -34.26 9.44 -19.72
C PHE A 290 -34.83 10.81 -19.31
N GLY A 291 -34.57 11.86 -20.08
CA GLY A 291 -34.98 13.23 -19.78
C GLY A 291 -35.75 13.87 -20.93
N ASP A 292 -36.96 13.37 -21.20
CA ASP A 292 -38.14 14.20 -21.50
C ASP A 292 -39.41 13.35 -21.37
N ASP A 293 -39.93 13.22 -20.15
CA ASP A 293 -41.31 12.79 -19.87
C ASP A 293 -41.88 13.54 -18.64
N SER A 294 -41.30 14.70 -18.28
CA SER A 294 -41.85 15.54 -17.21
C SER A 294 -41.64 17.05 -17.42
N ALA A 295 -41.46 17.49 -18.66
CA ALA A 295 -41.34 18.90 -18.99
C ALA A 295 -41.99 19.26 -20.34
N GLU A 296 -43.22 18.78 -20.56
CA GLU A 296 -44.13 19.43 -21.51
C GLU A 296 -45.36 19.92 -20.74
N ASP A 297 -45.24 21.09 -20.12
CA ASP A 297 -46.30 22.07 -20.31
C ASP A 297 -45.75 23.50 -20.17
N ALA A 298 -46.08 24.31 -21.18
CA ALA A 298 -45.94 25.76 -21.27
C ALA A 298 -44.55 26.38 -21.59
N SER A 299 -44.16 26.31 -22.87
CA SER A 299 -43.91 27.56 -23.61
C SER A 299 -44.07 27.32 -25.12
N ASP A 300 -45.24 27.68 -25.67
CA ASP A 300 -45.41 28.28 -27.01
C ASP A 300 -46.89 28.30 -27.41
N ILE A 301 -47.61 29.36 -27.04
CA ILE A 301 -48.77 29.83 -27.83
C ILE A 301 -48.77 31.37 -27.86
N GLU A 302 -48.85 31.87 -29.08
CA GLU A 302 -48.90 33.27 -29.50
C GLU A 302 -50.17 34.04 -29.06
N GLU A 303 -50.06 35.36 -29.19
CA GLU A 303 -51.08 36.42 -29.04
C GLU A 303 -52.47 36.06 -29.65
N ASP A 304 -53.58 36.30 -28.93
CA ASP A 304 -54.67 37.20 -29.37
C ASP A 304 -55.84 37.34 -28.34
N GLN A 305 -56.24 38.60 -28.11
CA GLN A 305 -57.54 39.17 -27.67
C GLN A 305 -58.42 38.57 -26.55
N GLY A 306 -58.55 39.36 -25.47
CA GLY A 306 -59.84 39.92 -25.01
C GLY A 306 -60.56 39.26 -23.82
N PRO A 307 -61.37 40.03 -23.03
CA PRO A 307 -61.39 39.91 -21.56
C PRO A 307 -62.75 39.48 -20.95
N ALA A 308 -62.73 38.98 -19.69
CA ALA A 308 -63.70 39.29 -18.61
C ALA A 308 -63.55 38.36 -17.36
N GLU A 309 -63.02 38.92 -16.26
CA GLU A 309 -63.61 39.05 -14.89
C GLU A 309 -64.82 38.17 -14.42
N PRO A 310 -65.12 38.02 -13.10
CA PRO A 310 -64.35 37.34 -12.03
C PRO A 310 -65.23 36.47 -11.05
N GLU A 311 -64.59 35.61 -10.24
CA GLU A 311 -64.98 35.12 -8.87
C GLU A 311 -66.39 34.51 -8.57
N PRO A 312 -66.73 33.93 -7.38
CA PRO A 312 -65.94 33.66 -6.15
C PRO A 312 -66.14 32.25 -5.49
N GLN A 313 -65.23 31.93 -4.53
CA GLN A 313 -65.41 31.24 -3.22
C GLN A 313 -65.99 29.79 -3.20
N VAL A 314 -65.57 28.86 -2.33
CA VAL A 314 -65.85 28.82 -0.86
C VAL A 314 -64.85 27.90 -0.12
N VAL A 315 -64.59 28.31 1.12
CA VAL A 315 -63.85 27.76 2.27
C VAL A 315 -64.38 26.42 2.79
N SER A 316 -63.54 25.57 3.38
CA SER A 316 -63.76 25.02 4.75
C SER A 316 -62.60 24.14 5.23
N GLU A 317 -62.08 24.51 6.40
CA GLU A 317 -61.16 23.81 7.30
C GLU A 317 -61.86 22.64 8.02
N SER A 318 -61.08 21.69 8.58
CA SER A 318 -61.18 21.27 9.99
C SER A 318 -60.11 20.22 10.35
N GLU A 319 -59.49 20.46 11.51
CA GLU A 319 -58.47 19.68 12.22
C GLU A 319 -59.10 18.62 13.18
N GLU A 320 -58.21 17.98 13.95
CA GLU A 320 -58.39 17.23 15.23
C GLU A 320 -58.87 15.78 15.11
N ASP A 321 -58.51 14.82 15.97
CA ASP A 321 -57.41 14.53 16.92
C ASP A 321 -57.72 13.09 17.42
N ASP A 322 -56.75 12.41 18.01
CA ASP A 322 -56.87 11.68 19.29
C ASP A 322 -55.91 10.47 19.42
N GLU A 323 -55.30 10.49 20.59
CA GLU A 323 -54.28 9.65 21.20
C GLU A 323 -54.89 8.35 21.79
N ASP A 324 -54.10 7.31 22.05
CA ASP A 324 -53.56 7.05 23.41
C ASP A 324 -53.20 5.58 23.71
N GLU A 325 -52.29 5.47 24.68
CA GLU A 325 -51.47 4.37 25.18
C GLU A 325 -52.19 3.25 25.99
N SER A 326 -51.47 2.13 26.25
CA SER A 326 -50.99 1.76 27.61
C SER A 326 -50.66 0.26 27.76
N ASP A 327 -49.42 -0.01 28.20
CA ASP A 327 -48.93 -0.87 29.31
C ASP A 327 -49.55 -2.26 29.64
N ASP A 328 -48.71 -3.27 29.94
CA ASP A 328 -48.30 -3.63 31.33
C ASP A 328 -47.57 -5.01 31.40
N GLU A 329 -46.90 -5.21 32.55
CA GLU A 329 -45.69 -5.97 32.90
C GLU A 329 -45.72 -7.49 33.22
N GLY A 330 -44.49 -8.05 33.31
CA GLY A 330 -43.99 -8.89 34.44
C GLY A 330 -43.94 -10.43 34.22
N GLY A 331 -42.91 -11.21 34.59
CA GLY A 331 -41.64 -11.03 35.30
C GLY A 331 -41.05 -12.40 35.75
N ASP A 332 -39.75 -12.40 36.14
CA ASP A 332 -38.99 -13.36 36.99
C ASP A 332 -38.52 -14.73 36.41
N GLY A 333 -37.30 -15.28 36.61
CA GLY A 333 -36.09 -14.97 37.39
C GLY A 333 -35.09 -16.16 37.34
N GLY A 334 -33.80 -15.97 37.66
CA GLY A 334 -32.86 -17.07 37.98
C GLY A 334 -31.38 -16.95 37.52
N ASP A 335 -30.57 -16.33 38.37
CA ASP A 335 -29.12 -16.45 38.75
C ASP A 335 -28.17 -17.44 38.03
N ASP A 336 -26.94 -16.99 37.72
CA ASP A 336 -25.68 -17.55 38.30
C ASP A 336 -24.48 -16.60 38.12
N GLU A 337 -23.62 -16.54 39.15
CA GLU A 337 -22.46 -15.66 39.33
C GLU A 337 -21.16 -16.21 38.68
N GLY A 338 -20.19 -15.33 38.42
CA GLY A 338 -18.82 -15.75 38.09
C GLY A 338 -17.90 -14.63 37.57
N ASP A 339 -17.28 -13.91 38.50
CA ASP A 339 -16.16 -12.96 38.41
C ASP A 339 -15.03 -13.33 37.41
N ASP A 340 -14.47 -12.33 36.70
CA ASP A 340 -13.19 -11.65 37.08
C ASP A 340 -12.53 -10.89 35.90
N LEU A 341 -12.37 -9.57 36.12
CA LEU A 341 -11.16 -8.75 35.88
C LEU A 341 -10.53 -8.72 34.47
N PHE A 342 -10.64 -7.57 33.78
CA PHE A 342 -9.47 -6.72 33.48
C PHE A 342 -9.92 -5.27 33.25
N GLU A 343 -9.34 -4.39 34.06
CA GLU A 343 -9.49 -2.94 34.12
C GLU A 343 -8.75 -2.23 32.96
N ASP A 344 -9.38 -1.16 32.48
CA ASP A 344 -8.84 0.14 32.04
C ASP A 344 -7.75 0.23 30.96
N GLU A 345 -8.11 0.81 29.81
CA GLU A 345 -7.40 1.95 29.21
C GLU A 345 -8.31 2.63 28.15
N ASP A 346 -9.33 3.35 28.64
CA ASP A 346 -9.88 4.53 27.95
C ASP A 346 -8.98 5.72 28.30
N ASP A 347 -8.27 6.25 27.30
CA ASP A 347 -7.88 7.67 27.18
C ASP A 347 -6.85 7.80 26.03
N ILE A 348 -7.27 8.42 24.92
CA ILE A 348 -6.54 9.38 24.07
C ILE A 348 -7.51 9.76 22.93
N LEU A 349 -8.57 10.46 23.31
CA LEU A 349 -9.17 11.53 22.53
C LEU A 349 -8.89 12.81 23.31
N GLU A 350 -7.63 13.26 23.28
CA GLU A 350 -7.30 14.62 23.67
C GLU A 350 -6.91 15.39 22.41
N GLU A 351 -7.69 16.43 22.18
CA GLU A 351 -7.40 17.58 21.35
C GLU A 351 -5.93 18.00 21.54
N THR A 352 -5.10 17.80 20.53
CA THR A 352 -3.99 18.72 20.33
C THR A 352 -4.46 19.74 19.32
N GLU A 353 -4.87 20.86 19.90
CA GLU A 353 -4.94 22.16 19.28
C GLU A 353 -3.78 22.39 18.31
N SER A 354 -4.08 23.14 17.26
CA SER A 354 -3.13 23.80 16.36
C SER A 354 -1.80 24.16 17.03
N SER A 355 -0.74 23.46 16.62
CA SER A 355 0.62 23.97 16.69
C SER A 355 1.14 23.93 15.27
N ASP A 356 1.33 25.12 14.69
CA ASP A 356 2.00 25.37 13.42
C ASP A 356 3.45 24.82 13.47
N GLU A 357 3.62 23.51 13.29
CA GLU A 357 4.92 22.91 13.03
C GLU A 357 5.22 23.02 11.53
N ASP A 358 5.67 24.22 11.14
CA ASP A 358 6.60 24.51 10.04
C ASP A 358 6.54 23.54 8.84
N ASP A 359 5.62 23.81 7.91
CA ASP A 359 5.59 23.18 6.59
C ASP A 359 6.87 23.55 5.80
N PHE A 360 7.89 22.69 5.88
CA PHE A 360 9.07 22.81 5.03
C PHE A 360 8.67 22.62 3.56
N ILE A 361 8.88 23.66 2.75
CA ILE A 361 8.62 23.67 1.32
C ILE A 361 9.94 23.36 0.59
N GLU A 362 9.93 22.36 -0.29
CA GLU A 362 11.08 21.99 -1.11
C GLU A 362 11.24 22.98 -2.28
N ILE A 363 12.44 23.49 -2.48
CA ILE A 363 12.78 24.45 -3.55
C ILE A 363 14.08 24.04 -4.25
N ILE A 364 14.08 24.09 -5.58
CA ILE A 364 15.27 23.83 -6.39
C ILE A 364 15.77 25.17 -6.93
N HIS A 365 17.00 25.53 -6.56
CA HIS A 365 17.66 26.74 -7.03
C HIS A 365 18.97 26.36 -7.72
N ASP A 366 19.11 26.75 -9.00
CA ASP A 366 20.34 26.51 -9.78
C ASP A 366 20.82 25.04 -9.81
N GLY A 367 19.86 24.10 -9.74
CA GLY A 367 20.12 22.65 -9.76
C GLY A 367 20.46 22.04 -8.40
N VAL A 368 20.44 22.83 -7.32
CA VAL A 368 20.64 22.38 -5.94
C VAL A 368 19.30 22.40 -5.20
N GLU A 369 18.98 21.30 -4.51
CA GLU A 369 17.76 21.10 -3.74
C GLU A 369 17.91 21.65 -2.32
N TYR A 370 16.89 22.38 -1.86
CA TYR A 370 16.80 22.96 -0.53
C TYR A 370 15.40 22.76 0.06
N PHE A 371 15.30 22.94 1.37
CA PHE A 371 14.03 23.07 2.07
C PHE A 371 13.96 24.47 2.68
N TYR A 372 12.80 25.11 2.65
CA TYR A 372 12.60 26.40 3.32
C TYR A 372 11.38 26.35 4.21
N SER A 373 11.50 26.94 5.40
CA SER A 373 10.36 27.23 6.27
C SER A 373 10.52 28.66 6.77
N GLY A 374 9.46 29.45 6.66
CA GLY A 374 9.50 30.89 6.95
C GLY A 374 10.55 31.62 6.11
N ASP A 375 11.57 32.16 6.76
CA ASP A 375 12.68 32.88 6.12
C ASP A 375 14.02 32.12 6.14
N THR A 376 14.02 30.85 6.55
CA THR A 376 15.24 30.05 6.74
C THR A 376 15.34 28.94 5.70
N LEU A 377 16.50 28.82 5.06
CA LEU A 377 16.85 27.71 4.17
C LEU A 377 17.60 26.63 4.92
N TYR A 378 17.26 25.40 4.59
CA TYR A 378 17.81 24.19 5.14
C TYR A 378 18.38 23.35 4.01
N ASP A 379 19.46 22.64 4.30
CA ASP A 379 20.06 21.75 3.33
C ASP A 379 19.34 20.38 3.26
N SER A 380 19.86 19.48 2.43
CA SER A 380 19.33 18.11 2.31
C SER A 380 19.37 17.29 3.62
N TYR A 381 20.09 17.76 4.64
CA TYR A 381 20.16 17.18 5.98
C TYR A 381 19.22 17.87 6.98
N MET A 382 18.39 18.82 6.51
CA MET A 382 17.56 19.71 7.33
C MET A 382 18.36 20.53 8.34
N GLU A 383 19.64 20.78 8.06
CA GLU A 383 20.46 21.69 8.86
C GLU A 383 20.22 23.13 8.36
N PRO A 384 19.92 24.09 9.27
CA PRO A 384 19.69 25.47 8.88
C PRO A 384 20.97 26.07 8.33
N ILE A 385 20.92 26.50 7.07
CA ILE A 385 22.05 27.12 6.36
C ILE A 385 22.10 28.62 6.71
N GLY A 386 20.96 29.29 6.57
CA GLY A 386 20.82 30.73 6.74
C GLY A 386 19.50 31.25 6.18
N LYS A 387 19.38 32.56 6.02
CA LYS A 387 18.13 33.21 5.65
C LYS A 387 18.01 33.49 4.15
N VAL A 388 16.78 33.45 3.64
CA VAL A 388 16.46 33.70 2.23
C VAL A 388 15.17 34.50 2.09
N LYS A 389 14.99 35.12 0.91
CA LYS A 389 13.69 35.60 0.47
C LYS A 389 13.21 34.77 -0.70
N VAL A 390 12.02 34.19 -0.55
CA VAL A 390 11.31 33.43 -1.58
C VAL A 390 10.11 34.24 -2.06
N VAL A 391 9.95 34.38 -3.38
CA VAL A 391 8.75 34.93 -4.01
C VAL A 391 8.35 33.97 -5.13
N ASP A 392 7.09 33.53 -5.15
CA ASP A 392 6.55 32.55 -6.10
C ASP A 392 7.40 31.26 -6.21
N ASP A 393 7.78 30.68 -5.06
CA ASP A 393 8.64 29.48 -4.95
C ASP A 393 9.99 29.61 -5.67
N LYS A 394 10.50 30.84 -5.77
CA LYS A 394 11.85 31.13 -6.28
C LYS A 394 12.63 31.96 -5.28
N ILE A 395 13.86 31.52 -5.00
CA ILE A 395 14.82 32.28 -4.20
C ILE A 395 15.23 33.51 -5.01
N ILE A 396 14.92 34.70 -4.49
CA ILE A 396 15.28 35.99 -5.11
C ILE A 396 16.46 36.67 -4.42
N ASP A 397 16.75 36.27 -3.18
CA ASP A 397 17.80 36.84 -2.34
C ASP A 397 18.22 35.78 -1.31
N MET A 398 19.53 35.69 -1.04
CA MET A 398 20.09 34.76 -0.06
C MET A 398 21.21 35.43 0.71
N ASP A 399 21.36 35.10 1.99
CA ASP A 399 22.45 35.65 2.79
C ASP A 399 23.83 35.09 2.40
N GLU A 400 24.91 35.72 2.88
CA GLU A 400 26.28 35.34 2.54
C GLU A 400 26.63 33.88 2.91
N LYS A 401 25.98 33.32 3.93
CA LYS A 401 26.22 31.92 4.35
C LYS A 401 25.53 30.95 3.40
N VAL A 402 24.30 31.24 3.00
CA VAL A 402 23.54 30.46 2.03
C VAL A 402 24.21 30.51 0.66
N GLN A 403 24.69 31.68 0.23
CA GLN A 403 25.42 31.82 -1.03
C GLN A 403 26.71 30.98 -1.05
N ALA A 404 27.52 31.04 0.01
CA ALA A 404 28.75 30.25 0.11
C ALA A 404 28.48 28.73 0.09
N TYR A 405 27.43 28.28 0.78
CA TYR A 405 27.00 26.90 0.76
C TYR A 405 26.48 26.47 -0.62
N HIS A 406 25.71 27.34 -1.29
CA HIS A 406 25.17 27.09 -2.62
C HIS A 406 26.29 26.89 -3.65
N ASP A 407 27.28 27.77 -3.66
CA ASP A 407 28.42 27.71 -4.59
C ASP A 407 29.22 26.40 -4.40
N GLU A 408 29.41 25.93 -3.16
CA GLU A 408 30.09 24.65 -2.88
C GLU A 408 29.31 23.43 -3.39
N MET A 409 27.99 23.42 -3.21
CA MET A 409 27.15 22.28 -3.63
C MET A 409 26.97 22.22 -5.14
N LYS A 410 26.88 23.38 -5.79
CA LYS A 410 26.85 23.49 -7.25
C LYS A 410 28.12 22.90 -7.87
N GLU A 411 29.30 23.26 -7.36
CA GLU A 411 30.57 22.67 -7.81
C GLU A 411 30.66 21.14 -7.63
N LYS A 412 30.05 20.58 -6.57
CA LYS A 412 30.01 19.13 -6.34
C LYS A 412 29.09 18.45 -7.37
N SER A 413 27.93 19.04 -7.65
CA SER A 413 26.96 18.51 -8.61
C SER A 413 27.50 18.45 -10.05
N GLU A 414 28.33 19.42 -10.44
CA GLU A 414 28.95 19.47 -11.76
C GLU A 414 30.12 18.47 -11.94
N LYS A 415 30.74 18.00 -10.85
CA LYS A 415 31.85 17.04 -10.90
C LYS A 415 31.38 15.57 -11.02
N GLU A 416 30.14 15.26 -10.64
CA GLU A 416 29.60 13.88 -10.70
C GLU A 416 29.06 13.47 -12.09
N THR A 417 28.91 14.39 -13.04
CA THR A 417 28.28 14.11 -14.34
C THR A 417 29.18 13.46 -15.40
N ILE A 418 30.43 13.09 -15.09
CA ILE A 418 31.36 12.48 -16.05
C ILE A 418 31.81 11.09 -15.59
N LYS A 419 31.03 10.04 -15.93
CA LYS A 419 31.46 8.67 -16.31
C LYS A 419 30.25 7.71 -16.47
N PRO A 420 29.97 7.18 -17.67
CA PRO A 420 28.99 6.09 -17.83
C PRO A 420 29.69 4.73 -18.00
N LYS A 421 29.28 3.70 -17.24
CA LYS A 421 29.55 2.28 -17.55
C LYS A 421 28.45 1.34 -16.98
N PRO A 422 28.29 0.12 -17.54
CA PRO A 422 27.00 -0.53 -17.75
C PRO A 422 26.53 -1.41 -16.59
N LYS A 423 25.20 -1.63 -16.51
CA LYS A 423 24.54 -2.45 -15.49
C LYS A 423 24.60 -3.96 -15.82
N PRO A 424 25.00 -4.84 -14.88
CA PRO A 424 24.61 -6.25 -14.90
C PRO A 424 23.35 -6.52 -14.03
N LYS A 425 22.74 -7.68 -14.27
CA LYS A 425 21.44 -8.17 -13.78
C LYS A 425 21.42 -8.43 -12.27
N LYS A 426 20.23 -8.32 -11.66
CA LYS A 426 19.95 -8.51 -10.22
C LYS A 426 19.32 -9.88 -9.96
N ASP A 427 19.98 -10.69 -9.14
CA ASP A 427 19.34 -11.82 -8.44
C ASP A 427 19.11 -11.44 -6.97
N LYS A 428 18.00 -11.91 -6.37
CA LYS A 428 17.66 -11.69 -4.96
C LYS A 428 18.46 -12.65 -4.07
N VAL A 429 19.30 -12.13 -3.19
CA VAL A 429 20.02 -12.92 -2.17
C VAL A 429 19.15 -13.04 -0.92
N GLU A 430 18.88 -14.27 -0.49
CA GLU A 430 18.25 -14.61 0.81
C GLU A 430 19.36 -14.67 1.88
N TYR A 431 19.31 -13.80 2.89
CA TYR A 431 20.35 -13.73 3.92
C TYR A 431 20.06 -14.70 5.07
N LYS A 432 20.84 -15.79 5.15
CA LYS A 432 21.00 -16.58 6.37
C LYS A 432 22.36 -16.27 7.01
N SER A 433 22.32 -16.13 8.35
CA SER A 433 23.39 -16.00 9.35
C SER A 433 24.24 -14.73 9.37
N ASP A 434 23.85 -13.82 10.26
CA ASP A 434 24.62 -13.13 11.32
C ASP A 434 25.91 -12.34 11.01
N GLU A 435 26.36 -12.23 9.77
CA GLU A 435 27.49 -11.35 9.42
C GLU A 435 27.09 -10.36 8.32
N PHE A 436 26.86 -9.12 8.71
CA PHE A 436 26.68 -8.03 7.75
C PHE A 436 28.06 -7.47 7.38
N THR A 437 28.39 -7.43 6.09
CA THR A 437 29.59 -6.73 5.58
C THR A 437 29.21 -5.39 4.94
N GLU A 438 30.15 -4.45 4.91
CA GLU A 438 29.93 -3.11 4.34
C GLU A 438 29.54 -3.15 2.85
N GLU A 439 30.15 -4.05 2.08
CA GLU A 439 29.82 -4.30 0.66
C GLU A 439 28.39 -4.84 0.49
N LEU A 440 27.95 -5.79 1.34
CA LEU A 440 26.59 -6.32 1.29
C LEU A 440 25.54 -5.26 1.63
N LEU A 441 25.80 -4.44 2.66
CA LEU A 441 24.87 -3.40 3.10
C LEU A 441 24.80 -2.21 2.13
N SER A 442 25.89 -1.90 1.44
CA SER A 442 25.96 -0.77 0.50
C SER A 442 25.30 -1.09 -0.85
N GLU A 443 25.47 -2.31 -1.36
CA GLU A 443 25.03 -2.70 -2.71
C GLU A 443 23.70 -3.49 -2.76
N HIS A 444 23.36 -4.28 -1.73
CA HIS A 444 22.31 -5.30 -1.86
C HIS A 444 21.10 -5.15 -0.91
N VAL A 445 21.16 -4.29 0.10
CA VAL A 445 19.99 -4.03 0.97
C VAL A 445 19.14 -2.92 0.33
N GLY A 446 17.89 -3.24 -0.02
CA GLY A 446 16.91 -2.43 -0.79
C GLY A 446 16.69 -0.98 -0.35
N GLY A 447 17.72 -0.14 -0.48
CA GLY A 447 17.77 1.24 -0.05
C GLY A 447 17.70 1.44 1.47
N LYS A 448 17.43 2.68 1.88
CA LYS A 448 17.31 3.11 3.28
C LYS A 448 16.26 2.31 4.06
N GLY A 449 15.22 1.83 3.38
CA GLY A 449 14.15 1.02 3.98
C GLY A 449 14.64 -0.33 4.49
N GLY A 450 15.38 -1.08 3.66
CA GLY A 450 15.92 -2.39 4.07
C GLY A 450 16.89 -2.28 5.25
N LEU A 451 17.73 -1.24 5.28
CA LEU A 451 18.65 -1.00 6.41
C LEU A 451 17.87 -0.68 7.70
N LYS A 452 16.80 0.12 7.62
CA LYS A 452 15.92 0.38 8.77
C LYS A 452 15.28 -0.89 9.31
N SER A 453 14.84 -1.80 8.44
CA SER A 453 14.29 -3.09 8.86
C SER A 453 15.33 -3.95 9.60
N ILE A 454 16.61 -3.88 9.22
CA ILE A 454 17.68 -4.57 9.95
C ILE A 454 17.89 -3.93 11.34
N VAL A 455 17.89 -2.60 11.43
CA VAL A 455 17.99 -1.89 12.72
C VAL A 455 16.83 -2.23 13.67
N GLN A 456 15.62 -2.32 13.15
CA GLN A 456 14.45 -2.74 13.94
C GLN A 456 14.61 -4.18 14.45
N LYS A 457 15.05 -5.11 13.60
CA LYS A 457 15.37 -6.48 14.02
C LYS A 457 16.44 -6.52 15.10
N ILE A 458 17.46 -5.65 15.02
CA ILE A 458 18.51 -5.52 16.05
C ILE A 458 17.94 -5.08 17.40
N ALA A 459 16.94 -4.20 17.41
CA ALA A 459 16.27 -3.69 18.62
C ALA A 459 15.26 -4.67 19.23
N GLU A 460 14.70 -5.57 18.42
CA GLU A 460 13.71 -6.58 18.82
C GLU A 460 14.34 -7.91 19.28
N ARG A 461 15.67 -8.02 19.31
CA ARG A 461 16.37 -9.24 19.73
C ARG A 461 16.08 -9.58 21.18
N GLU A 462 15.74 -10.84 21.45
CA GLU A 462 15.56 -11.38 22.81
C GLU A 462 16.79 -11.08 23.69
N LYS A 463 16.56 -10.75 24.96
CA LYS A 463 17.64 -10.50 25.92
C LYS A 463 18.58 -11.71 26.00
N GLY A 464 19.88 -11.45 26.01
CA GLY A 464 20.89 -12.50 26.07
C GLY A 464 21.12 -13.27 24.76
N SER A 465 20.35 -13.04 23.68
CA SER A 465 20.44 -13.81 22.43
C SER A 465 21.68 -13.52 21.56
N TYR A 466 22.39 -12.42 21.84
CA TYR A 466 23.56 -12.01 21.09
C TYR A 466 24.70 -11.53 22.00
N ASN A 467 25.88 -11.30 21.43
CA ASN A 467 27.00 -10.64 22.08
C ASN A 467 27.68 -9.67 21.09
N PHE A 468 28.42 -8.69 21.58
CA PHE A 468 29.22 -7.78 20.76
C PHE A 468 30.61 -8.36 20.40
N GLY A 469 30.76 -9.68 20.34
CA GLY A 469 32.04 -10.38 20.15
C GLY A 469 32.85 -10.59 21.44
N GLU A 470 34.15 -10.89 21.30
CA GLU A 470 35.06 -11.12 22.42
C GLU A 470 35.46 -9.80 23.14
N LEU A 471 34.55 -9.26 23.94
CA LEU A 471 34.73 -8.00 24.70
C LEU A 471 36.02 -7.94 25.55
N LYS A 472 36.56 -9.10 25.96
CA LYS A 472 37.81 -9.19 26.74
C LYS A 472 39.03 -8.71 25.95
N ASN A 473 39.02 -8.87 24.63
CA ASN A 473 40.16 -8.59 23.75
C ASN A 473 40.07 -7.22 23.06
N MET A 474 38.95 -6.50 23.22
CA MET A 474 38.73 -5.18 22.63
C MET A 474 39.46 -4.05 23.36
N LYS A 475 39.88 -3.03 22.60
CA LYS A 475 40.49 -1.80 23.14
C LYS A 475 39.42 -0.89 23.76
N LYS A 476 39.81 -0.04 24.70
CA LYS A 476 38.89 0.96 25.31
C LYS A 476 38.16 1.80 24.26
N SER A 477 38.85 2.23 23.20
CA SER A 477 38.26 3.05 22.12
C SER A 477 37.14 2.32 21.37
N GLU A 478 37.26 1.02 21.16
CA GLU A 478 36.24 0.20 20.50
C GLU A 478 35.04 -0.01 21.42
N LEU A 479 35.29 -0.29 22.71
CA LEU A 479 34.24 -0.42 23.71
C LEU A 479 33.42 0.87 23.86
N VAL A 480 34.08 2.04 23.84
CA VAL A 480 33.41 3.35 23.85
C VAL A 480 32.56 3.53 22.58
N LYS A 481 33.09 3.20 21.39
CA LYS A 481 32.32 3.29 20.14
C LYS A 481 31.04 2.47 20.21
N ILE A 482 31.13 1.20 20.64
CA ILE A 482 29.96 0.32 20.74
C ILE A 482 28.95 0.86 21.77
N ALA A 483 29.42 1.32 22.93
CA ALA A 483 28.55 1.87 23.97
C ALA A 483 27.78 3.10 23.47
N LEU A 484 28.46 4.06 22.83
CA LEU A 484 27.82 5.26 22.30
C LEU A 484 26.80 4.96 21.20
N VAL A 485 27.17 4.08 20.26
CA VAL A 485 26.34 3.78 19.09
C VAL A 485 25.14 2.89 19.45
N CYS A 486 25.34 1.87 20.27
CA CYS A 486 24.32 0.84 20.51
C CYS A 486 23.43 1.09 21.74
N GLN A 487 23.75 2.08 22.59
CA GLN A 487 22.96 2.35 23.81
C GLN A 487 21.52 2.78 23.50
N GLY A 488 21.29 3.55 22.44
CA GLY A 488 19.95 4.01 22.07
C GLY A 488 19.34 4.95 23.12
N LYS A 489 18.00 5.06 23.14
CA LYS A 489 17.24 5.88 24.10
C LYS A 489 16.04 5.09 24.62
N LYS A 490 15.50 5.49 25.78
CA LYS A 490 14.23 4.94 26.29
C LYS A 490 13.13 5.09 25.24
N LYS A 491 12.27 4.08 25.10
CA LYS A 491 11.19 4.08 24.11
C LYS A 491 10.19 5.22 24.38
N TYR A 492 9.79 5.37 25.65
CA TYR A 492 8.98 6.46 26.17
C TYR A 492 9.64 7.09 27.40
N LYS A 493 9.25 8.32 27.75
CA LYS A 493 9.81 9.06 28.90
C LYS A 493 9.63 8.32 30.22
N ASN A 494 8.50 7.62 30.37
CA ASN A 494 8.09 6.90 31.58
C ASN A 494 8.36 5.38 31.53
N THR A 495 9.08 4.88 30.51
CA THR A 495 9.39 3.44 30.40
C THR A 495 10.23 2.99 31.60
N LYS A 496 9.68 2.03 32.37
CA LYS A 496 10.43 1.30 33.40
C LYS A 496 11.46 0.40 32.71
N THR A 497 12.72 0.53 33.11
CA THR A 497 13.84 -0.23 32.56
C THR A 497 14.85 -0.42 33.68
N ASP A 498 15.40 -1.62 33.73
CA ASP A 498 16.49 -2.06 34.61
C ASP A 498 17.86 -1.58 34.13
N TYR A 499 17.93 -0.96 32.94
CA TYR A 499 19.13 -0.42 32.37
C TYR A 499 19.30 1.08 32.64
N GLU A 500 20.45 1.44 33.19
CA GLU A 500 20.81 2.82 33.47
C GLU A 500 21.51 3.46 32.26
N TYR A 501 20.87 4.46 31.65
CA TYR A 501 21.43 5.18 30.51
C TYR A 501 22.50 6.17 30.97
N LYS A 502 23.66 6.12 30.34
CA LYS A 502 24.81 6.99 30.60
C LYS A 502 24.93 8.04 29.50
N THR A 503 25.35 9.24 29.89
CA THR A 503 25.71 10.33 28.98
C THR A 503 27.02 10.02 28.25
N GLU A 504 27.26 10.70 27.14
CA GLU A 504 28.51 10.56 26.36
C GLU A 504 29.75 10.82 27.22
N SER A 505 29.74 11.87 28.04
CA SER A 505 30.87 12.19 28.94
C SER A 505 31.11 11.12 29.99
N GLU A 506 30.07 10.44 30.47
CA GLU A 506 30.21 9.35 31.44
C GLU A 506 30.85 8.13 30.78
N ILE A 507 30.39 7.75 29.58
CA ILE A 507 30.92 6.61 28.82
C ILE A 507 32.41 6.82 28.50
N GLU A 508 32.82 8.01 28.09
CA GLU A 508 34.23 8.30 27.78
C GLU A 508 35.15 8.20 29.00
N LYS A 509 34.64 8.52 30.19
CA LYS A 509 35.40 8.48 31.46
C LYS A 509 35.53 7.06 32.03
N MET A 510 34.63 6.15 31.68
CA MET A 510 34.66 4.76 32.16
C MET A 510 35.94 4.03 31.78
N ASN A 511 36.41 3.13 32.64
CA ASN A 511 37.52 2.24 32.35
C ASN A 511 37.06 1.01 31.55
N ALA A 512 38.01 0.22 31.04
CA ALA A 512 37.69 -0.91 30.17
C ALA A 512 36.81 -2.00 30.84
N ASN A 513 36.89 -2.17 32.16
CA ASN A 513 36.07 -3.15 32.87
C ASN A 513 34.63 -2.64 33.03
N GLU A 514 34.47 -1.38 33.39
CA GLU A 514 33.16 -0.71 33.49
C GLU A 514 32.42 -0.71 32.15
N LEU A 515 33.13 -0.43 31.05
CA LEU A 515 32.55 -0.47 29.69
C LEU A 515 32.09 -1.87 29.29
N ARG A 516 32.84 -2.92 29.66
CA ARG A 516 32.45 -4.31 29.38
C ARG A 516 31.19 -4.69 30.17
N GLU A 517 31.11 -4.26 31.43
CA GLU A 517 29.92 -4.48 32.25
C GLU A 517 28.70 -3.75 31.68
N LEU A 518 28.86 -2.50 31.24
CA LEU A 518 27.81 -1.74 30.56
C LEU A 518 27.31 -2.44 29.28
N LEU A 519 28.23 -2.95 28.44
CA LEU A 519 27.86 -3.68 27.22
C LEU A 519 27.16 -5.01 27.53
N ASN A 520 27.54 -5.71 28.61
CA ASN A 520 26.82 -6.89 29.07
C ASN A 520 25.41 -6.55 29.55
N GLN A 521 25.25 -5.47 30.32
CA GLN A 521 23.93 -4.96 30.72
C GLN A 521 23.09 -4.61 29.50
N MET A 522 23.68 -4.06 28.43
CA MET A 522 22.96 -3.73 27.19
C MET A 522 22.39 -4.95 26.46
N ILE A 523 23.06 -6.10 26.55
CA ILE A 523 22.62 -7.37 25.97
C ILE A 523 21.45 -7.96 26.74
N GLU A 524 21.38 -7.74 28.05
CA GLU A 524 20.34 -8.29 28.93
C GLU A 524 19.08 -7.41 29.01
N ARG A 525 19.03 -6.29 28.28
CA ARG A 525 17.89 -5.37 28.26
C ARG A 525 16.65 -6.01 27.66
N GLU A 526 15.50 -5.76 28.29
CA GLU A 526 14.23 -6.24 27.79
C GLU A 526 13.88 -5.57 26.44
N PRO A 527 13.55 -6.34 25.39
CA PRO A 527 13.19 -5.81 24.08
C PRO A 527 12.00 -4.85 24.17
N GLY A 528 12.00 -3.81 23.36
CA GLY A 528 10.93 -2.81 23.38
C GLY A 528 10.98 -1.80 24.53
N THR A 529 11.97 -1.86 25.43
CA THR A 529 12.20 -0.80 26.44
C THR A 529 13.06 0.36 25.91
N PHE A 530 13.76 0.14 24.80
CA PHE A 530 14.62 1.11 24.13
C PHE A 530 14.22 1.25 22.66
N LYS A 531 14.63 2.36 22.05
CA LYS A 531 14.51 2.62 20.62
C LYS A 531 15.75 3.32 20.08
N TYR A 532 15.94 3.20 18.78
CA TYR A 532 16.87 4.02 18.04
C TYR A 532 16.13 5.17 17.37
N THR A 533 16.86 6.16 16.86
CA THR A 533 16.28 7.27 16.09
C THR A 533 16.53 7.04 14.60
N GLU A 534 16.38 5.79 14.16
CA GLU A 534 16.79 5.33 12.84
C GLU A 534 16.00 5.98 11.70
N SER A 535 14.82 6.54 12.00
CA SER A 535 13.99 7.28 11.05
C SER A 535 14.74 8.46 10.40
N SER A 536 15.56 9.18 11.19
CA SER A 536 16.33 10.35 10.77
C SER A 536 17.76 10.03 10.30
N TRP A 537 18.26 8.80 10.49
CA TRP A 537 19.65 8.47 10.14
C TRP A 537 19.87 8.41 8.63
N SER A 538 21.04 8.85 8.14
CA SER A 538 21.45 8.70 6.74
C SER A 538 21.78 7.24 6.38
N LYS A 539 21.87 6.91 5.09
CA LYS A 539 22.26 5.55 4.64
C LYS A 539 23.63 5.13 5.23
N PRO A 540 24.69 5.96 5.21
CA PRO A 540 25.97 5.62 5.84
C PRO A 540 25.86 5.37 7.35
N LYS A 541 25.08 6.19 8.06
CA LYS A 541 24.88 6.04 9.51
C LYS A 541 24.15 4.75 9.86
N LEU A 542 23.18 4.33 9.05
CA LEU A 542 22.50 3.04 9.20
C LEU A 542 23.47 1.88 8.99
N ILE A 543 24.37 1.96 8.01
CA ILE A 543 25.39 0.95 7.75
C ILE A 543 26.36 0.86 8.93
N ASP A 544 26.95 1.98 9.38
CA ASP A 544 27.87 1.99 10.53
C ASP A 544 27.21 1.48 11.81
N PHE A 545 25.93 1.82 12.04
CA PHE A 545 25.17 1.27 13.16
C PHE A 545 25.01 -0.25 13.05
N ILE A 546 24.58 -0.77 11.90
CA ILE A 546 24.39 -2.23 11.72
C ILE A 546 25.72 -2.95 11.91
N LEU A 547 26.80 -2.48 11.30
CA LEU A 547 28.13 -3.06 11.45
C LEU A 547 28.64 -2.99 12.91
N THR A 548 28.28 -1.95 13.66
CA THR A 548 28.70 -1.82 15.07
C THR A 548 27.83 -2.65 16.01
N CYS A 549 26.51 -2.74 15.76
CA CYS A 549 25.54 -3.30 16.71
C CYS A 549 25.01 -4.69 16.37
N HIS A 550 25.30 -5.24 15.18
CA HIS A 550 24.81 -6.58 14.81
C HIS A 550 25.36 -7.67 15.74
N GLY A 551 26.63 -7.59 16.15
CA GLY A 551 27.22 -8.61 17.04
C GLY A 551 27.12 -10.03 16.49
N SER A 552 27.35 -11.03 17.34
CA SER A 552 27.24 -12.45 16.99
C SER A 552 26.18 -13.13 17.86
N SER A 553 25.35 -13.99 17.27
CA SER A 553 24.36 -14.79 18.01
C SER A 553 25.04 -15.71 19.03
N LYS A 554 24.48 -15.83 20.24
CA LYS A 554 24.93 -16.87 21.18
C LYS A 554 24.38 -18.23 20.72
N PRO A 555 25.15 -19.33 20.82
CA PRO A 555 24.61 -20.66 20.59
C PRO A 555 23.43 -20.88 21.55
N ARG A 556 22.27 -21.27 21.02
CA ARG A 556 21.14 -21.69 21.88
C ARG A 556 21.60 -22.93 22.65
N ASP A 557 21.58 -22.84 23.97
CA ASP A 557 21.77 -23.98 24.85
C ASP A 557 20.52 -24.86 24.71
N LEU A 558 20.49 -25.69 23.67
CA LEU A 558 19.51 -26.75 23.50
C LEU A 558 19.72 -27.67 24.69
N GLY A 559 18.81 -27.63 25.67
CA GLY A 559 18.85 -28.37 26.95
C GLY A 559 18.91 -29.90 26.85
N VAL A 560 19.41 -30.44 25.75
CA VAL A 560 19.95 -31.79 25.66
C VAL A 560 21.34 -31.76 26.28
N LYS A 561 21.47 -32.28 27.50
CA LYS A 561 22.76 -32.80 27.98
C LYS A 561 23.20 -33.89 27.00
N VAL A 562 23.97 -33.52 25.98
CA VAL A 562 24.66 -34.50 25.15
C VAL A 562 25.75 -35.08 26.04
N PHE A 563 25.49 -36.29 26.51
CA PHE A 563 26.48 -37.14 27.15
C PHE A 563 27.71 -37.17 26.24
N VAL A 564 28.83 -36.60 26.71
CA VAL A 564 30.14 -36.84 26.09
C VAL A 564 30.57 -38.24 26.58
N GLY A 565 29.95 -39.25 25.99
CA GLY A 565 30.32 -40.66 26.15
C GLY A 565 31.61 -40.91 25.40
N GLY A 566 32.67 -41.26 26.13
CA GLY A 566 33.99 -41.50 25.59
C GLY A 566 34.06 -42.63 24.57
N GLY A 567 35.04 -42.51 23.68
CA GLY A 567 35.46 -43.56 22.77
C GLY A 567 36.89 -43.27 22.34
N TRP A 568 37.84 -43.60 23.21
CA TRP A 568 39.23 -43.76 22.84
C TRP A 568 39.35 -44.93 21.85
N THR A 569 40.21 -44.76 20.86
CA THR A 569 40.74 -45.85 20.04
C THR A 569 41.49 -46.85 20.93
N LEU A 570 41.14 -48.14 20.69
CA LEU A 570 41.68 -49.41 21.21
C LEU A 570 41.26 -49.86 22.60
#